data_AF-B9TA35-F1
#
_entry.id   AF-B9TA35-F1
#
_cell.length_a   1.000
_cell.length_b   1.000
_cell.length_c   1.000
_cell.angle_alpha   90.00
_cell.angle_beta   90.00
_cell.angle_gamma   90.00
#
_symmetry.space_group_name_H-M   'P 1'
#
loop_
_entity.id
_entity.type
_entity.pdbx_description
1 polymer ?
#
loop_
_entity_poly.entity_id
_entity_poly.type
_entity_poly.pdbx_seq_one_letter_code
_entity_poly.pdbx_strand_id
1 'polypeptide(L)'
;MYRAFNARGAGEPVFRSDFGAALEEPSPQRYGRIYVGAWETRNLRMAANIREVMAARPGMRMLVIVGASHKGYLDAYLNQMHDVSIVNTEALLRPQ
;
A
#
# COMPACT_ATOMS: atom_id res chain seq x y z
N MET A 1 -18.66 -7.68 -4.65
CA MET A 1 -17.62 -6.64 -4.85
C MET A 1 -16.40 -6.84 -3.96
N TYR A 2 -16.52 -6.92 -2.62
CA TYR A 2 -15.36 -7.03 -1.71
C TYR A 2 -14.33 -8.11 -2.10
N ARG A 3 -14.76 -9.36 -2.31
CA ARG A 3 -13.85 -10.46 -2.69
C ARG A 3 -13.13 -10.22 -4.03
N ALA A 4 -13.78 -9.55 -4.98
CA ALA A 4 -13.19 -9.26 -6.28
C ALA A 4 -12.06 -8.22 -6.17
N PHE A 5 -12.25 -7.15 -5.38
CA PHE A 5 -11.21 -6.14 -5.16
C PHE A 5 -10.01 -6.64 -4.34
N ASN A 6 -10.21 -7.68 -3.53
CA ASN A 6 -9.15 -8.30 -2.71
C ASN A 6 -8.62 -9.60 -3.31
N ALA A 7 -9.06 -9.99 -4.51
CA ALA A 7 -8.55 -11.18 -5.17
C ALA A 7 -7.09 -10.98 -5.61
N ARG A 8 -6.32 -12.08 -5.65
CA ARG A 8 -4.98 -12.07 -6.22
C ARG A 8 -5.04 -11.55 -7.66
N GLY A 9 -4.12 -10.66 -8.02
CA GLY A 9 -4.06 -10.05 -9.35
C GLY A 9 -4.98 -8.85 -9.55
N ALA A 10 -5.86 -8.51 -8.60
CA ALA A 10 -6.73 -7.32 -8.71
C ALA A 10 -5.95 -5.99 -8.60
N GLY A 11 -4.78 -6.00 -7.95
CA GLY A 11 -4.00 -4.79 -7.69
C GLY A 11 -3.45 -4.11 -8.94
N GLU A 12 -2.93 -4.88 -9.90
CA GLU A 12 -2.34 -4.30 -11.13
C GLU A 12 -3.40 -3.62 -12.03
N PRO A 13 -4.55 -4.24 -12.33
CA PRO A 13 -5.62 -3.56 -13.06
C PRO A 13 -6.07 -2.26 -12.38
N VAL A 14 -6.26 -2.27 -11.05
CA VAL A 14 -6.63 -1.08 -10.28
C VAL A 14 -5.56 0.01 -10.41
N PHE A 15 -4.28 -0.36 -10.28
CA PHE A 15 -3.19 0.59 -10.47
C PHE A 15 -3.22 1.22 -11.86
N ARG A 16 -3.33 0.41 -12.91
CA ARG A 16 -3.32 0.89 -14.30
C ARG A 16 -4.52 1.79 -14.62
N SER A 17 -5.70 1.44 -14.12
CA SER A 17 -6.93 2.18 -14.41
C SER A 17 -7.06 3.49 -13.63
N ASP A 18 -6.43 3.58 -12.45
CA ASP A 18 -6.56 4.72 -11.55
C ASP A 18 -5.25 5.50 -11.49
N PHE A 19 -4.31 5.10 -10.62
CA PHE A 19 -3.08 5.84 -10.36
C PHE A 19 -2.18 6.01 -11.59
N GLY A 20 -2.02 4.95 -12.38
CA GLY A 20 -1.25 4.99 -13.63
C GLY A 20 -1.87 5.94 -14.64
N ALA A 21 -3.18 5.83 -14.86
CA ALA A 21 -3.91 6.76 -15.74
C ALA A 21 -3.83 8.21 -15.24
N ALA A 22 -3.92 8.44 -13.93
CA ALA A 22 -3.79 9.77 -13.34
C ALA A 22 -2.38 10.36 -13.50
N LEU A 23 -1.32 9.56 -13.44
CA LEU A 23 0.05 10.02 -13.69
C LEU A 23 0.32 10.42 -15.14
N GLU A 24 -0.35 9.75 -16.07
CA GLU A 24 -0.26 9.99 -17.53
C GLU A 24 -1.26 11.05 -18.04
N GLU A 25 -2.11 11.58 -17.16
CA GLU A 25 -3.11 12.58 -17.51
C GLU A 25 -2.45 13.85 -18.12
N PRO A 26 -2.85 14.29 -19.33
CA PRO A 26 -2.09 15.25 -20.12
C PRO A 26 -2.42 16.72 -19.85
N SER A 27 -3.35 17.04 -18.94
CA SER A 27 -3.78 18.42 -18.70
C SER A 27 -2.59 19.33 -18.35
N PRO A 28 -2.57 20.58 -18.84
CA PRO A 28 -1.56 21.56 -18.45
C PRO A 28 -1.47 21.76 -16.92
N GLN A 29 -2.60 21.58 -16.23
CA GLN A 29 -2.71 21.75 -14.78
C GLN A 29 -2.18 20.55 -13.98
N ARG A 30 -1.96 19.40 -14.64
CA ARG A 30 -1.41 18.18 -14.02
C ARG A 30 -2.25 17.68 -12.84
N TYR A 31 -3.57 17.76 -12.92
CA TYR A 31 -4.47 17.39 -11.83
C TYR A 31 -4.26 15.96 -11.33
N GLY A 32 -4.05 15.02 -12.27
CA GLY A 32 -3.79 13.63 -11.90
C GLY A 32 -2.50 13.45 -11.10
N ARG A 33 -1.43 14.21 -11.39
CA ARG A 33 -0.19 14.19 -10.61
C ARG A 33 -0.35 14.78 -9.22
N ILE A 34 -1.13 15.85 -9.10
CA ILE A 34 -1.45 16.45 -7.79
C ILE A 34 -2.22 15.44 -6.93
N TYR A 35 -3.22 14.78 -7.52
CA TYR A 35 -3.98 13.71 -6.87
C TYR A 35 -3.06 12.57 -6.41
N VAL A 36 -2.25 12.01 -7.30
CA VAL A 36 -1.36 10.88 -6.97
C VAL A 36 -0.30 11.29 -5.95
N GLY A 37 0.27 12.50 -6.05
CA GLY A 37 1.24 13.00 -5.06
C GLY A 37 0.64 13.11 -3.65
N ALA A 38 -0.60 13.59 -3.53
CA ALA A 38 -1.30 13.61 -2.25
C ALA A 38 -1.58 12.18 -1.73
N TRP A 39 -1.95 11.27 -2.63
CA TRP A 39 -2.18 9.86 -2.32
C TRP A 39 -0.91 9.16 -1.83
N GLU A 40 0.22 9.31 -2.53
CA GLU A 40 1.53 8.78 -2.14
C GLU A 40 1.96 9.32 -0.77
N THR A 41 1.80 10.63 -0.55
CA THR A 41 2.09 11.26 0.75
C THR A 41 1.31 10.60 1.90
N ARG A 42 0.03 10.26 1.67
CA ARG A 42 -0.77 9.53 2.67
C ARG A 42 -0.22 8.13 2.95
N ASN A 43 0.23 7.41 1.92
CA ASN A 43 0.84 6.08 2.07
C ASN A 43 2.19 6.15 2.80
N LEU A 44 3.01 7.17 2.53
CA LEU A 44 4.26 7.42 3.25
C LEU A 44 4.01 7.70 4.74
N ARG A 45 2.97 8.48 5.08
CA ARG A 45 2.58 8.71 6.47
C ARG A 45 2.16 7.42 7.18
N MET A 46 1.43 6.53 6.50
CA MET A 46 1.09 5.21 7.05
C MET A 46 2.36 4.38 7.32
N ALA A 47 3.31 4.35 6.37
CA ALA A 47 4.58 3.66 6.55
C ALA A 47 5.39 4.23 7.71
N ALA A 48 5.48 5.55 7.84
CA ALA A 48 6.16 6.23 8.94
C ALA A 48 5.56 5.86 10.30
N ASN A 49 4.24 5.87 10.44
CA ASN A 49 3.57 5.50 11.69
C ASN A 49 3.81 4.03 12.06
N ILE A 50 3.78 3.12 11.07
CA ILE A 50 4.11 1.70 11.30
C ILE A 50 5.56 1.57 11.78
N ARG A 51 6.50 2.29 11.14
CA ARG A 51 7.91 2.28 11.52
C ARG A 51 8.12 2.75 12.95
N GLU A 52 7.49 3.86 13.32
CA GLU A 52 7.57 4.43 14.66
C GLU A 52 7.11 3.42 15.72
N VAL A 53 5.96 2.78 15.50
CA VAL A 53 5.41 1.77 16.41
C VAL A 53 6.33 0.56 16.50
N MET A 54 6.86 0.06 15.39
CA MET A 54 7.80 -1.08 15.38
C MET A 54 9.13 -0.76 16.06
N ALA A 55 9.66 0.45 15.89
CA ALA A 55 10.90 0.88 16.51
C ALA A 55 10.81 0.93 18.05
N ALA A 56 9.62 1.19 18.60
CA ALA A 56 9.42 1.20 20.04
C ALA A 56 9.62 -0.17 20.70
N ARG A 57 9.50 -1.28 19.95
CA ARG A 57 9.63 -2.65 20.46
C ARG A 57 10.26 -3.58 19.42
N PRO A 58 11.60 -3.73 19.40
CA PRO A 58 12.29 -4.66 18.50
C PRO A 58 11.71 -6.07 18.57
N GLY A 59 11.50 -6.70 17.42
CA GLY A 59 10.92 -8.05 17.31
C GLY A 59 9.38 -8.12 17.40
N MET A 60 8.69 -6.99 17.58
CA MET A 60 7.23 -6.96 17.57
C MET A 60 6.65 -7.37 16.21
N ARG A 61 5.50 -8.05 16.25
CA ARG A 61 4.68 -8.38 15.07
C ARG A 61 3.48 -7.44 15.02
N MET A 62 3.16 -6.93 13.83
CA MET A 62 2.01 -6.05 13.60
C MET A 62 1.11 -6.62 12.50
N LEU A 63 -0.20 -6.65 12.75
CA LEU A 63 -1.21 -6.87 11.71
C LEU A 63 -1.67 -5.50 11.18
N VAL A 64 -1.51 -5.29 9.87
CA VAL A 64 -1.94 -4.07 9.19
C VAL A 64 -3.10 -4.40 8.27
N ILE A 65 -4.26 -3.78 8.52
CA ILE A 65 -5.43 -3.87 7.64
C ILE A 65 -5.56 -2.52 6.93
N VAL A 66 -5.55 -2.54 5.60
CA VAL A 66 -5.57 -1.33 4.78
C VAL A 66 -6.47 -1.55 3.55
N GLY A 67 -6.97 -0.46 2.96
CA GLY A 67 -7.72 -0.54 1.71
C GLY A 67 -6.88 -1.13 0.57
N ALA A 68 -7.50 -1.93 -0.30
CA ALA A 68 -6.80 -2.66 -1.37
C ALA A 68 -5.95 -1.75 -2.27
N SER A 69 -6.41 -0.52 -2.54
CA SER A 69 -5.71 0.47 -3.36
C SER A 69 -4.45 1.06 -2.71
N HIS A 70 -4.28 0.91 -1.40
CA HIS A 70 -3.07 1.33 -0.68
C HIS A 70 -2.01 0.24 -0.61
N LYS A 71 -2.41 -1.04 -0.72
CA LYS A 71 -1.54 -2.17 -0.42
C LYS A 71 -0.25 -2.15 -1.23
N GLY A 72 -0.32 -1.90 -2.53
CA GLY A 72 0.86 -1.89 -3.40
C GLY A 72 1.88 -0.82 -2.99
N TYR A 73 1.42 0.40 -2.71
CA TYR A 73 2.27 1.50 -2.25
C TYR A 73 2.87 1.22 -0.87
N LEU A 74 2.03 0.79 0.06
CA LEU A 74 2.47 0.52 1.43
C LEU A 74 3.48 -0.63 1.48
N ASP A 75 3.26 -1.71 0.72
CA ASP A 75 4.21 -2.82 0.61
C ASP A 75 5.55 -2.32 0.04
N ALA A 76 5.53 -1.50 -1.02
CA ALA A 76 6.74 -0.94 -1.63
C ALA A 76 7.55 -0.06 -0.64
N TYR A 77 6.89 0.76 0.17
CA TYR A 77 7.57 1.62 1.15
C TYR A 77 8.09 0.84 2.35
N LEU A 78 7.32 -0.11 2.88
CA LEU A 78 7.76 -0.95 3.99
C LEU A 78 8.93 -1.85 3.59
N ASN A 79 8.98 -2.33 2.34
CA ASN A 79 10.10 -3.10 1.80
C ASN A 79 11.42 -2.32 1.72
N GLN A 80 11.40 -0.99 1.81
CA GLN A 80 12.62 -0.17 1.86
C GLN A 80 13.23 -0.07 3.27
N MET A 81 12.53 -0.54 4.31
CA MET A 81 13.02 -0.47 5.69
C MET A 81 13.97 -1.62 6.00
N HIS A 82 15.08 -1.33 6.68
CA HIS A 82 16.19 -2.26 6.88
C HIS A 82 15.85 -3.55 7.65
N ASP A 83 14.91 -3.47 8.59
CA ASP A 83 14.61 -4.50 9.60
C ASP A 83 13.09 -4.79 9.67
N VAL A 84 12.31 -4.39 8.65
CA VAL A 84 10.90 -4.73 8.51
C VAL A 84 10.75 -5.82 7.46
N SER A 85 9.96 -6.85 7.77
CA SER A 85 9.60 -7.90 6.83
C SER A 85 8.09 -8.01 6.69
N ILE A 86 7.61 -8.07 5.45
CA ILE A 86 6.20 -8.28 5.13
C ILE A 86 5.97 -9.78 4.99
N VAL A 87 5.05 -10.32 5.77
CA VAL A 87 4.70 -11.75 5.75
C VAL A 87 3.33 -11.93 5.09
N ASN A 88 3.22 -12.93 4.21
CA ASN A 88 1.94 -13.28 3.58
C ASN A 88 0.92 -13.73 4.65
N THR A 89 -0.23 -13.05 4.70
CA THR A 89 -1.31 -13.34 5.64
C THR A 89 -2.00 -14.68 5.36
N GLU A 90 -2.03 -15.18 4.11
CA GLU A 90 -2.57 -16.51 3.80
C GLU A 90 -1.79 -17.63 4.50
N ALA A 91 -0.48 -17.45 4.69
CA ALA A 91 0.33 -18.39 5.45
C ALA A 91 -0.02 -18.38 6.95
N LEU A 92 -0.56 -17.27 7.46
CA LEU A 92 -0.91 -17.06 8.86
C LEU A 92 -2.37 -17.39 9.19
N LEU A 93 -3.28 -17.27 8.22
CA LEU A 93 -4.74 -17.36 8.42
C LEU A 93 -5.36 -18.68 7.94
N ARG A 94 -4.59 -19.76 7.83
CA ARG A 94 -5.14 -21.05 7.38
C ARG A 94 -6.32 -21.48 8.27
N PRO A 95 -7.47 -21.86 7.69
CA PRO A 95 -8.52 -22.54 8.46
C PRO A 95 -7.92 -23.84 9.00
N GLN A 96 -8.18 -24.14 10.27
CA GLN A 96 -8.03 -25.51 10.77
C GLN A 96 -9.10 -26.40 10.12
#